data_AF-A0A3C1RJ12-F1
#
_entry.id   AF-A0A3C1RJ12-F1
#
_cell.length_a   1.000
_cell.length_b   1.000
_cell.length_c   1.000
_cell.angle_alpha   90.00
_cell.angle_beta   90.00
_cell.angle_gamma   90.00
#
_symmetry.space_group_name_H-M   'P 1'
#
loop_
_entity.id
_entity.type
_entity.pdbx_description
1 polymer ?
#
loop_
_entity_poly.entity_id
_entity_poly.type
_entity_poly.pdbx_seq_one_letter_code
_entity_poly.pdbx_strand_id
1 'polypeptide(L)'
;MKTKLFSMAVVMSCFLGAQTKKVLFIGIDGCRADVMMSSGTPNIHALADQSVYSLDGLCAAITLSGNGWSTMLTGVWHTKHNVQDNNFTSPNYANYPDFLTRAEAYNPNLRTISLAHWAPVNNTIIQNADVKTNFTTDFAVKNAAVNALQNDNPDILFIDFDDVDHAGHSYGFSSSVPQYVSAIQTIDTYIGEIVNAMKSRSTYSNEDWLVVLTTDHGAVDNGHGGGNLSERNIFTIYSNPNFTPQQISRTISESSKTFNQLNLPAGTYAKPANQTPFNFGTTQDFTVEFWVKPNVAYTSDPVMISNKNWANGKNKGFVISGYSGQTFKMNIGDGTNRIDLVGGKMELNTWKHIAVSFDRDGLVTMYEDGVPVTFAKMNTIGNIDSGLPFTINQDGTNTYSPTLAASYRDIRVWKSALPNEVIVNWANQDITASHPYYSQLVANWKCDEVSGNTLADSGPNANTVTITGSPSRNLNTVTNFKIYNYLSTTRETDHLPTVLNWLCIPVQPSWGIDGINRIPLCANGSLSAEEKEITTNDFMIYPNPSNQEVNIKFKSKEKEMKLEIMDAKGSLVLSKNVNFYNDDYHEKLNINHFPAGIYFIKITGKGKSLTKTLIKQ
;
A
#
# COMPACT_ATOMS: atom_id res chain seq x y z
N MET A 1 -37.40 -73.69 -6.80
CA MET A 1 -37.50 -72.51 -5.89
C MET A 1 -36.83 -72.87 -4.58
N LYS A 2 -35.94 -72.12 -3.93
CA LYS A 2 -35.22 -70.87 -4.21
C LYS A 2 -33.97 -70.94 -3.31
N THR A 3 -32.78 -70.88 -3.88
CA THR A 3 -31.50 -70.67 -3.17
C THR A 3 -31.40 -69.19 -2.80
N LYS A 4 -31.13 -68.87 -1.53
CA LYS A 4 -30.89 -67.49 -1.08
C LYS A 4 -29.39 -67.21 -1.16
N LEU A 5 -29.02 -66.32 -2.07
CA LEU A 5 -27.70 -65.69 -2.17
C LEU A 5 -27.53 -64.69 -1.01
N PHE A 6 -26.43 -64.79 -0.27
CA PHE A 6 -25.97 -63.74 0.64
C PHE A 6 -25.13 -62.75 -0.17
N SER A 7 -25.62 -61.53 -0.38
CA SER A 7 -24.81 -60.41 -0.92
C SER A 7 -23.99 -59.81 0.22
N MET A 8 -22.68 -59.91 0.11
CA MET A 8 -21.71 -59.21 0.94
C MET A 8 -21.46 -57.84 0.30
N ALA A 9 -22.09 -56.79 0.85
CA ALA A 9 -21.83 -55.41 0.45
C ALA A 9 -20.51 -54.95 1.07
N VAL A 10 -19.48 -54.78 0.24
CA VAL A 10 -18.24 -54.09 0.61
C VAL A 10 -18.57 -52.60 0.69
N VAL A 11 -18.66 -52.07 1.91
CA VAL A 11 -18.73 -50.63 2.16
C VAL A 11 -17.31 -50.10 1.97
N MET A 12 -17.01 -49.62 0.76
CA MET A 12 -15.81 -48.82 0.49
C MET A 12 -16.06 -47.43 1.09
N SER A 13 -15.72 -47.25 2.36
CA SER A 13 -15.67 -45.94 2.98
C SER A 13 -14.51 -45.15 2.36
N CYS A 14 -14.83 -44.31 1.36
CA CYS A 14 -13.94 -43.26 0.89
C CYS A 14 -13.73 -42.27 2.05
N PHE A 15 -12.65 -42.44 2.80
CA PHE A 15 -12.13 -41.35 3.62
C PHE A 15 -11.56 -40.29 2.66
N LEU A 16 -12.37 -39.28 2.34
CA LEU A 16 -11.86 -38.02 1.81
C LEU A 16 -11.07 -37.36 2.94
N GLY A 17 -9.78 -37.68 3.04
CA GLY A 17 -8.86 -36.98 3.92
C GLY A 17 -8.77 -35.51 3.51
N ALA A 18 -8.59 -34.61 4.47
CA ALA A 18 -8.29 -33.21 4.17
C ALA A 18 -6.98 -33.15 3.36
N GLN A 19 -6.96 -32.39 2.27
CA GLN A 19 -5.75 -32.19 1.47
C GLN A 19 -4.67 -31.49 2.30
N THR A 20 -3.41 -31.85 2.07
CA THR A 20 -2.26 -31.25 2.74
C THR A 20 -2.00 -29.87 2.14
N LYS A 21 -2.02 -28.82 2.96
CA LYS A 21 -1.70 -27.45 2.52
C LYS A 21 -0.22 -27.36 2.16
N LYS A 22 0.06 -26.84 0.97
CA LYS A 22 1.41 -26.67 0.41
C LYS A 22 1.58 -25.25 -0.13
N VAL A 23 2.80 -24.73 -0.14
CA VAL A 23 3.13 -23.39 -0.67
C VAL A 23 4.27 -23.47 -1.68
N LEU A 24 4.06 -22.89 -2.84
CA LEU A 24 5.09 -22.57 -3.82
C LEU A 24 5.18 -21.04 -3.90
N PHE A 25 6.22 -20.46 -3.33
CA PHE A 25 6.45 -19.02 -3.35
C PHE A 25 7.55 -18.70 -4.36
N ILE A 26 7.24 -17.88 -5.35
CA ILE A 26 8.15 -17.46 -6.41
C ILE A 26 8.21 -15.93 -6.40
N GLY A 27 9.38 -15.37 -6.11
CA GLY A 27 9.62 -13.95 -6.32
C GLY A 27 10.63 -13.73 -7.46
N ILE A 28 10.42 -12.66 -8.21
CA ILE A 28 11.28 -12.24 -9.32
C ILE A 28 11.79 -10.85 -8.96
N ASP A 29 13.09 -10.68 -8.78
CA ASP A 29 13.71 -9.39 -8.47
C ASP A 29 13.51 -8.41 -9.65
N GLY A 30 13.17 -7.16 -9.35
CA GLY A 30 13.10 -6.06 -10.33
C GLY A 30 12.08 -6.19 -11.47
N CYS A 31 11.07 -7.06 -11.37
CA CYS A 31 10.15 -7.36 -12.47
C CYS A 31 8.96 -6.37 -12.57
N ARG A 32 9.08 -5.38 -13.46
CA ARG A 32 7.99 -4.44 -13.80
C ARG A 32 6.73 -5.14 -14.34
N ALA A 33 5.62 -4.97 -13.62
CA ALA A 33 4.32 -5.57 -13.94
C ALA A 33 3.80 -5.24 -15.36
N ASP A 34 3.91 -3.98 -15.80
CA ASP A 34 3.43 -3.55 -17.12
C ASP A 34 4.24 -4.14 -18.28
N VAL A 35 5.55 -4.32 -18.08
CA VAL A 35 6.42 -5.00 -19.05
C VAL A 35 6.09 -6.50 -19.06
N MET A 36 5.98 -7.13 -17.90
CA MET A 36 5.63 -8.55 -17.78
C MET A 36 4.32 -8.91 -18.50
N MET A 37 3.27 -8.11 -18.28
CA MET A 37 1.96 -8.35 -18.91
C MET A 37 1.94 -8.08 -20.41
N SER A 38 2.89 -7.28 -20.92
CA SER A 38 3.02 -6.99 -22.37
C SER A 38 4.04 -7.88 -23.09
N SER A 39 4.78 -8.74 -22.38
CA SER A 39 5.92 -9.51 -22.90
C SER A 39 5.59 -10.92 -23.40
N GLY A 40 4.32 -11.32 -23.50
CA GLY A 40 3.95 -12.69 -23.94
C GLY A 40 4.37 -13.76 -22.94
N THR A 41 3.72 -13.74 -21.77
CA THR A 41 4.03 -14.57 -20.59
C THR A 41 2.87 -15.55 -20.28
N PRO A 42 2.63 -16.56 -21.13
CA PRO A 42 1.44 -17.41 -21.03
C PRO A 42 1.32 -18.19 -19.71
N ASN A 43 2.43 -18.58 -19.07
CA ASN A 43 2.38 -19.33 -17.82
C ASN A 43 1.99 -18.43 -16.63
N ILE A 44 2.49 -17.20 -16.60
CA ILE A 44 2.09 -16.18 -15.62
C ILE A 44 0.61 -15.80 -15.82
N HIS A 45 0.17 -15.61 -17.06
CA HIS A 45 -1.25 -15.35 -17.36
C HIS A 45 -2.14 -16.50 -16.86
N ALA A 46 -1.73 -17.75 -17.09
CA ALA A 46 -2.47 -18.92 -16.61
C ALA A 46 -2.55 -19.00 -15.07
N LEU A 47 -1.53 -18.53 -14.34
CA LEU A 47 -1.61 -18.40 -12.89
C LEU A 47 -2.61 -17.33 -12.46
N ALA A 48 -2.64 -16.19 -13.18
CA ALA A 48 -3.54 -15.08 -12.89
C ALA A 48 -5.02 -15.44 -13.11
N ASP A 49 -5.35 -16.27 -14.11
CA ASP A 49 -6.73 -16.66 -14.46
C ASP A 49 -7.51 -17.32 -13.31
N GLN A 50 -6.82 -18.00 -12.39
CA GLN A 50 -7.40 -18.68 -11.23
C GLN A 50 -6.72 -18.20 -9.94
N SER A 51 -6.83 -16.90 -9.66
CA SER A 51 -6.13 -16.28 -8.54
C SER A 51 -6.89 -15.12 -7.92
N VAL A 52 -6.48 -14.78 -6.69
CA VAL A 52 -6.63 -13.42 -6.18
C VAL A 52 -5.33 -12.68 -6.49
N TYR A 53 -5.38 -11.63 -7.32
CA TYR A 53 -4.16 -10.95 -7.78
C TYR A 53 -4.31 -9.44 -7.83
N SER A 54 -3.18 -8.73 -7.87
CA SER A 54 -3.09 -7.29 -8.10
C SER A 54 -1.91 -6.99 -9.02
N LEU A 55 -2.14 -6.14 -10.02
CA LEU A 55 -1.07 -5.51 -10.80
C LEU A 55 -0.76 -4.08 -10.29
N ASP A 56 -1.52 -3.63 -9.29
CA ASP A 56 -1.42 -2.32 -8.66
C ASP A 56 -0.93 -2.45 -7.20
N GLY A 57 -0.16 -3.50 -6.92
CA GLY A 57 0.53 -3.65 -5.64
C GLY A 57 1.56 -2.55 -5.45
N LEU A 58 1.89 -2.25 -4.19
CA LEU A 58 2.92 -1.27 -3.86
C LEU A 58 3.94 -1.79 -2.83
N CYS A 59 5.21 -1.60 -3.13
CA CYS A 59 6.29 -1.58 -2.14
C CYS A 59 6.53 -0.16 -1.60
N ALA A 60 7.35 -0.06 -0.55
CA ALA A 60 7.78 1.21 0.00
C ALA A 60 9.16 1.60 -0.56
N ALA A 61 9.37 2.88 -0.84
CA ALA A 61 10.74 3.36 -1.06
C ALA A 61 11.50 3.40 0.28
N ILE A 62 12.78 3.09 0.33
CA ILE A 62 13.74 2.91 -0.79
C ILE A 62 13.56 1.54 -1.48
N THR A 63 13.35 1.53 -2.81
CA THR A 63 13.06 0.34 -3.61
C THR A 63 14.33 -0.46 -3.92
N LEU A 64 14.99 -0.98 -2.89
CA LEU A 64 16.16 -1.85 -3.00
C LEU A 64 15.81 -3.25 -2.52
N SER A 65 16.41 -4.28 -3.12
CA SER A 65 16.04 -5.67 -2.89
C SER A 65 16.18 -6.11 -1.42
N GLY A 66 17.21 -5.65 -0.71
CA GLY A 66 17.36 -5.92 0.72
C GLY A 66 16.19 -5.39 1.56
N ASN A 67 15.64 -4.23 1.21
CA ASN A 67 14.43 -3.70 1.83
C ASN A 67 13.19 -4.49 1.41
N GLY A 68 12.97 -4.67 0.11
CA GLY A 68 11.77 -5.32 -0.42
C GLY A 68 11.62 -6.77 0.04
N TRP A 69 12.66 -7.58 -0.13
CA TRP A 69 12.69 -8.97 0.36
C TRP A 69 12.52 -9.06 1.88
N SER A 70 13.14 -8.16 2.65
CA SER A 70 12.93 -8.12 4.11
C SER A 70 11.48 -7.80 4.45
N THR A 71 10.89 -6.81 3.79
CA THR A 71 9.49 -6.40 4.02
C THR A 71 8.53 -7.54 3.69
N MET A 72 8.71 -8.15 2.52
CA MET A 72 7.91 -9.25 2.00
C MET A 72 7.95 -10.47 2.92
N LEU A 73 9.14 -10.88 3.34
CA LEU A 73 9.33 -12.10 4.09
C LEU A 73 8.98 -11.95 5.57
N THR A 74 9.11 -10.76 6.15
CA THR A 74 8.85 -10.50 7.59
C THR A 74 7.47 -9.90 7.89
N GLY A 75 6.73 -9.47 6.86
CA GLY A 75 5.38 -8.92 7.00
C GLY A 75 5.30 -7.55 7.67
N VAL A 76 6.44 -6.85 7.80
CA VAL A 76 6.55 -5.52 8.39
C VAL A 76 7.38 -4.59 7.51
N TRP A 77 7.23 -3.27 7.64
CA TRP A 77 8.02 -2.30 6.87
C TRP A 77 9.45 -2.11 7.43
N HIS A 78 10.31 -1.42 6.67
CA HIS A 78 11.69 -1.08 7.06
C HIS A 78 11.82 -0.35 8.38
N THR A 79 10.78 0.38 8.77
CA THR A 79 10.72 1.04 10.08
C THR A 79 10.71 0.03 11.24
N LYS A 80 10.33 -1.23 11.02
CA LYS A 80 10.31 -2.29 12.04
C LYS A 80 11.46 -3.29 11.90
N HIS A 81 11.73 -3.78 10.68
CA HIS A 81 12.84 -4.72 10.43
C HIS A 81 14.21 -4.05 10.26
N ASN A 82 14.28 -2.72 10.21
CA ASN A 82 15.49 -1.89 10.13
C ASN A 82 16.33 -1.98 8.86
N VAL A 83 15.87 -2.64 7.78
CA VAL A 83 16.64 -2.77 6.54
C VAL A 83 16.14 -1.76 5.52
N GLN A 84 17.01 -0.84 5.09
CA GLN A 84 16.69 0.23 4.12
C GLN A 84 17.52 0.11 2.83
N ASP A 85 18.49 -0.79 2.81
CA ASP A 85 19.45 -0.98 1.73
C ASP A 85 19.96 -2.43 1.68
N ASN A 86 20.87 -2.69 0.75
CA ASN A 86 21.49 -4.01 0.54
C ASN A 86 22.68 -4.28 1.49
N ASN A 87 22.96 -3.40 2.46
CA ASN A 87 24.03 -3.58 3.44
C ASN A 87 23.56 -4.30 4.70
N PHE A 88 22.24 -4.35 4.94
CA PHE A 88 21.65 -5.01 6.11
C PHE A 88 22.27 -4.55 7.44
N THR A 89 22.36 -3.24 7.65
CA THR A 89 22.92 -2.70 8.89
C THR A 89 21.95 -2.89 10.05
N SER A 90 22.27 -3.78 10.99
CA SER A 90 21.50 -4.06 12.23
C SER A 90 20.02 -4.43 11.99
N PRO A 91 19.75 -5.49 11.21
CA PRO A 91 18.38 -5.93 10.95
C PRO A 91 17.72 -6.44 12.23
N ASN A 92 16.41 -6.28 12.34
CA ASN A 92 15.63 -6.66 13.51
C ASN A 92 14.86 -7.98 13.32
N TYR A 93 15.50 -8.97 12.69
CA TYR A 93 14.87 -10.27 12.41
C TYR A 93 14.61 -11.11 13.65
N ALA A 94 15.27 -10.82 14.78
CA ALA A 94 14.97 -11.48 16.05
C ALA A 94 13.53 -11.20 16.53
N ASN A 95 13.04 -9.97 16.33
CA ASN A 95 11.65 -9.60 16.67
C ASN A 95 10.69 -9.84 15.49
N TYR A 96 11.20 -9.74 14.26
CA TYR A 96 10.42 -9.92 13.04
C TYR A 96 11.06 -11.00 12.14
N PRO A 97 11.00 -12.29 12.53
CA PRO A 97 11.50 -13.37 11.70
C PRO A 97 10.66 -13.53 10.43
N ASP A 98 11.29 -14.07 9.39
CA ASP A 98 10.67 -14.42 8.12
C ASP A 98 9.59 -15.51 8.26
N PHE A 99 8.74 -15.64 7.23
CA PHE A 99 7.61 -16.57 7.28
C PHE A 99 8.02 -18.06 7.31
N LEU A 100 9.17 -18.46 6.75
CA LEU A 100 9.64 -19.86 6.82
C LEU A 100 10.04 -20.20 8.25
N THR A 101 10.83 -19.31 8.87
CA THR A 101 11.20 -19.43 10.29
C THR A 101 9.99 -19.52 11.20
N ARG A 102 8.94 -18.72 10.93
CA ARG A 102 7.68 -18.80 11.70
C ARG A 102 6.92 -20.10 11.45
N ALA A 103 6.93 -20.61 10.22
CA ALA A 103 6.28 -21.86 9.88
C ALA A 103 6.93 -23.05 10.60
N GLU A 104 8.26 -23.16 10.58
CA GLU A 104 8.99 -24.22 11.31
C GLU A 104 8.83 -24.12 12.82
N ALA A 105 8.85 -22.90 13.37
CA ALA A 105 8.62 -22.69 14.80
C ALA A 105 7.23 -23.16 15.23
N TYR A 106 6.23 -23.08 14.35
CA TYR A 106 4.87 -23.55 14.61
C TYR A 106 4.73 -25.06 14.38
N ASN A 107 5.28 -25.58 13.28
CA ASN A 107 5.26 -26.99 12.94
C ASN A 107 6.62 -27.44 12.40
N PRO A 108 7.49 -28.02 13.26
CA PRO A 108 8.83 -28.45 12.87
C PRO A 108 8.84 -29.69 11.97
N ASN A 109 7.67 -30.28 11.64
CA ASN A 109 7.58 -31.35 10.65
C ASN A 109 7.39 -30.84 9.22
N LEU A 110 7.23 -29.52 9.02
CA LEU A 110 7.12 -28.95 7.68
C LEU A 110 8.47 -29.07 6.97
N ARG A 111 8.46 -29.66 5.78
CA ARG A 111 9.62 -29.68 4.89
C ARG A 111 9.76 -28.32 4.22
N THR A 112 10.69 -27.48 4.68
CA THR A 112 10.88 -26.14 4.10
C THR A 112 12.15 -26.04 3.26
N ILE A 113 12.05 -25.41 2.09
CA ILE A 113 13.15 -25.29 1.14
C ILE A 113 13.19 -23.85 0.62
N SER A 114 14.38 -23.24 0.65
CA SER A 114 14.66 -21.94 0.05
C SER A 114 15.79 -22.06 -0.98
N LEU A 115 15.48 -21.67 -2.22
CA LEU A 115 16.40 -21.68 -3.35
C LEU A 115 16.51 -20.24 -3.89
N ALA A 116 17.67 -19.63 -3.77
CA ALA A 116 17.86 -18.22 -4.12
C ALA A 116 18.98 -18.04 -5.14
N HIS A 117 18.78 -17.14 -6.09
CA HIS A 117 19.87 -16.61 -6.91
C HIS A 117 20.53 -15.46 -6.16
N TRP A 118 19.77 -14.49 -5.65
CA TRP A 118 20.30 -13.41 -4.86
C TRP A 118 20.63 -13.89 -3.43
N ALA A 119 21.90 -14.30 -3.25
CA ALA A 119 22.39 -14.96 -2.03
C ALA A 119 22.02 -14.28 -0.69
N PRO A 120 21.92 -12.94 -0.56
CA PRO A 120 21.48 -12.29 0.68
C PRO A 120 20.12 -12.76 1.22
N VAL A 121 19.19 -13.21 0.37
CA VAL A 121 17.90 -13.78 0.82
C VAL A 121 18.14 -14.92 1.81
N ASN A 122 19.02 -15.86 1.47
CA ASN A 122 19.37 -16.98 2.34
C ASN A 122 20.43 -16.63 3.38
N ASN A 123 21.42 -15.81 3.04
CA ASN A 123 22.54 -15.55 3.95
C ASN A 123 22.14 -14.64 5.12
N THR A 124 21.14 -13.79 4.91
CA THR A 124 20.82 -12.71 5.85
C THR A 124 19.35 -12.69 6.27
N ILE A 125 18.40 -12.88 5.35
CA ILE A 125 16.96 -12.65 5.63
C ILE A 125 16.29 -13.89 6.21
N ILE A 126 16.34 -15.02 5.49
CA ILE A 126 15.73 -16.28 5.93
C ILE A 126 16.58 -16.87 7.05
N GLN A 127 16.08 -16.90 8.28
CA GLN A 127 16.84 -17.38 9.43
C GLN A 127 16.91 -18.91 9.44
N ASN A 128 15.75 -19.58 9.30
CA ASN A 128 15.63 -21.03 9.34
C ASN A 128 14.84 -21.54 8.13
N ALA A 129 15.40 -22.58 7.51
CA ALA A 129 14.73 -23.51 6.62
C ALA A 129 15.54 -24.81 6.60
N ASP A 130 14.90 -25.96 6.47
CA ASP A 130 15.60 -27.24 6.45
C ASP A 130 16.63 -27.34 5.30
N VAL A 131 16.33 -26.71 4.15
CA VAL A 131 17.27 -26.58 3.02
C VAL A 131 17.35 -25.13 2.59
N LYS A 132 18.57 -24.60 2.54
CA LYS A 132 18.90 -23.28 1.98
C LYS A 132 20.03 -23.43 0.99
N THR A 133 19.78 -23.10 -0.28
CA THR A 133 20.80 -23.21 -1.32
C THR A 133 20.85 -21.93 -2.15
N ASN A 134 22.06 -21.41 -2.34
CA ASN A 134 22.32 -20.28 -3.22
C ASN A 134 22.84 -20.79 -4.57
N PHE A 135 22.38 -20.16 -5.64
CA PHE A 135 22.80 -20.43 -7.00
C PHE A 135 23.29 -19.13 -7.65
N THR A 136 23.85 -19.24 -8.86
CA THR A 136 24.43 -18.10 -9.59
C THR A 136 23.69 -17.79 -10.89
N THR A 137 22.58 -18.50 -11.17
CA THR A 137 21.69 -18.25 -12.32
C THR A 137 20.28 -18.71 -12.00
N ASP A 138 19.28 -18.08 -12.61
CA ASP A 138 17.87 -18.49 -12.45
C ASP A 138 17.63 -19.87 -13.06
N PHE A 139 18.39 -20.23 -14.10
CA PHE A 139 18.34 -21.58 -14.68
C PHE A 139 18.69 -22.67 -13.64
N ALA A 140 19.72 -22.44 -12.83
CA ALA A 140 20.11 -23.37 -11.77
C ALA A 140 19.07 -23.42 -10.66
N VAL A 141 18.53 -22.26 -10.25
CA VAL A 141 17.41 -22.19 -9.29
C VAL A 141 16.22 -23.01 -9.79
N LYS A 142 15.80 -22.81 -11.04
CA LYS A 142 14.69 -23.55 -11.66
C LYS A 142 14.94 -25.06 -11.63
N ASN A 143 16.12 -25.52 -12.04
CA ASN A 143 16.43 -26.95 -12.06
C ASN A 143 16.39 -27.55 -10.65
N ALA A 144 16.90 -26.82 -9.65
CA ALA A 144 16.82 -27.23 -8.25
C ALA A 144 15.38 -27.26 -7.74
N ALA A 145 14.53 -26.30 -8.11
CA ALA A 145 13.12 -26.27 -7.74
C ALA A 145 12.34 -27.46 -8.33
N VAL A 146 12.53 -27.75 -9.62
CA VAL A 146 11.95 -28.93 -10.29
C VAL A 146 12.41 -30.22 -9.59
N ASN A 147 13.70 -30.33 -9.27
CA ASN A 147 14.23 -31.49 -8.56
C ASN A 147 13.65 -31.63 -7.14
N ALA A 148 13.53 -30.54 -6.39
CA ALA A 148 12.94 -30.53 -5.05
C ALA A 148 11.48 -30.98 -5.08
N LEU A 149 10.69 -30.46 -6.05
CA LEU A 149 9.30 -30.88 -6.26
C LEU A 149 9.18 -32.35 -6.64
N GLN A 150 10.15 -32.94 -7.35
CA GLN A 150 10.07 -34.34 -7.75
C GLN A 150 10.59 -35.30 -6.68
N ASN A 151 11.60 -34.90 -5.90
CA ASN A 151 12.42 -35.82 -5.11
C ASN A 151 12.48 -35.49 -3.61
N ASP A 152 12.10 -34.29 -3.17
CA ASP A 152 12.26 -33.84 -1.78
C ASP A 152 10.93 -33.56 -1.04
N ASN A 153 9.81 -33.50 -1.78
CA ASN A 153 8.47 -33.35 -1.19
C ASN A 153 8.31 -32.14 -0.24
N PRO A 154 8.63 -30.91 -0.68
CA PRO A 154 8.49 -29.72 0.17
C PRO A 154 7.03 -29.50 0.60
N ASP A 155 6.85 -28.99 1.82
CA ASP A 155 5.61 -28.34 2.28
C ASP A 155 5.60 -26.86 1.89
N ILE A 156 6.77 -26.23 1.96
CA ILE A 156 7.00 -24.84 1.53
C ILE A 156 8.25 -24.84 0.64
N LEU A 157 8.09 -24.42 -0.60
CA LEU A 157 9.19 -24.15 -1.52
C LEU A 157 9.22 -22.66 -1.85
N PHE A 158 10.24 -21.97 -1.36
CA PHE A 158 10.55 -20.58 -1.69
C PHE A 158 11.61 -20.53 -2.79
N ILE A 159 11.37 -19.68 -3.79
CA ILE A 159 12.18 -19.50 -4.98
C ILE A 159 12.40 -17.99 -5.19
N ASP A 160 13.65 -17.62 -5.35
CA ASP A 160 14.10 -16.28 -5.71
C ASP A 160 14.86 -16.31 -7.05
N PHE A 161 14.48 -15.40 -7.96
CA PHE A 161 15.05 -15.20 -9.29
C PHE A 161 15.57 -13.77 -9.44
N ASP A 162 16.75 -13.59 -10.04
CA ASP A 162 17.50 -12.31 -10.09
C ASP A 162 17.90 -11.87 -11.51
N ASP A 163 17.85 -12.76 -12.52
CA ASP A 163 18.34 -12.43 -13.88
C ASP A 163 17.51 -11.32 -14.56
N VAL A 164 16.25 -11.12 -14.15
CA VAL A 164 15.38 -10.04 -14.65
C VAL A 164 15.89 -8.67 -14.20
N ASP A 165 16.21 -8.51 -12.91
CA ASP A 165 16.81 -7.28 -12.39
C ASP A 165 18.19 -7.02 -12.99
N HIS A 166 19.02 -8.07 -13.09
CA HIS A 166 20.33 -7.98 -13.74
C HIS A 166 20.24 -7.50 -15.19
N ALA A 167 19.26 -8.00 -15.97
CA ALA A 167 19.01 -7.53 -17.32
C ALA A 167 18.53 -6.08 -17.35
N GLY A 168 17.68 -5.68 -16.39
CA GLY A 168 17.19 -4.32 -16.25
C GLY A 168 18.32 -3.32 -15.95
N HIS A 169 19.23 -3.66 -15.04
CA HIS A 169 20.42 -2.84 -14.77
C HIS A 169 21.37 -2.74 -15.96
N SER A 170 21.55 -3.85 -16.68
CA SER A 170 22.50 -3.91 -17.81
C SER A 170 21.98 -3.17 -19.06
N TYR A 171 20.67 -3.18 -19.30
CA TYR A 171 20.09 -2.75 -20.58
C TYR A 171 18.91 -1.77 -20.46
N GLY A 172 18.24 -1.71 -19.32
CA GLY A 172 17.06 -0.88 -19.05
C GLY A 172 15.79 -1.69 -18.80
N PHE A 173 14.91 -1.15 -17.95
CA PHE A 173 13.68 -1.79 -17.47
C PHE A 173 12.45 -1.39 -18.31
N SER A 174 12.51 -1.46 -19.64
CA SER A 174 11.41 -1.04 -20.52
C SER A 174 10.97 -2.16 -21.45
N SER A 175 9.69 -2.15 -21.86
CA SER A 175 9.17 -3.06 -22.90
C SER A 175 9.84 -2.87 -24.27
N SER A 176 10.52 -1.74 -24.47
CA SER A 176 11.35 -1.49 -25.65
C SER A 176 12.75 -2.09 -25.58
N VAL A 177 13.15 -2.71 -24.46
CA VAL A 177 14.48 -3.31 -24.25
C VAL A 177 14.36 -4.83 -24.44
N PRO A 178 14.84 -5.39 -25.57
CA PRO A 178 14.64 -6.81 -25.88
C PRO A 178 15.25 -7.77 -24.85
N GLN A 179 16.37 -7.41 -24.22
CA GLN A 179 17.07 -8.23 -23.24
C GLN A 179 16.24 -8.39 -21.96
N TYR A 180 15.63 -7.30 -21.48
CA TYR A 180 14.77 -7.31 -20.30
C TYR A 180 13.47 -8.09 -20.57
N VAL A 181 12.84 -7.86 -21.73
CA VAL A 181 11.67 -8.64 -22.18
C VAL A 181 12.01 -10.14 -22.31
N SER A 182 13.16 -10.48 -22.88
CA SER A 182 13.61 -11.87 -23.02
C SER A 182 13.92 -12.53 -21.68
N ALA A 183 14.46 -11.81 -20.70
CA ALA A 183 14.68 -12.32 -19.35
C ALA A 183 13.33 -12.68 -18.70
N ILE A 184 12.33 -11.79 -18.80
CA ILE A 184 10.97 -12.05 -18.31
C ILE A 184 10.33 -13.27 -19.00
N GLN A 185 10.44 -13.39 -20.32
CA GLN A 185 9.93 -14.56 -21.07
C GLN A 185 10.62 -15.87 -20.67
N THR A 186 11.90 -15.80 -20.33
CA THR A 186 12.66 -16.95 -19.83
C THR A 186 12.15 -17.38 -18.46
N ILE A 187 11.91 -16.43 -17.55
CA ILE A 187 11.29 -16.70 -16.25
C ILE A 187 9.87 -17.26 -16.39
N ASP A 188 9.05 -16.75 -17.31
CA ASP A 188 7.74 -17.33 -17.58
C ASP A 188 7.83 -18.82 -17.97
N THR A 189 8.80 -19.17 -18.81
CA THR A 189 9.07 -20.57 -19.18
C THR A 189 9.46 -21.41 -17.96
N TYR A 190 10.34 -20.88 -17.10
CA TYR A 190 10.76 -21.53 -15.87
C TYR A 190 9.60 -21.76 -14.89
N ILE A 191 8.72 -20.77 -14.74
CA ILE A 191 7.49 -20.88 -13.95
C ILE A 191 6.61 -22.01 -14.50
N GLY A 192 6.44 -22.09 -15.83
CA GLY A 192 5.72 -23.19 -16.47
C GLY A 192 6.30 -24.57 -16.13
N GLU A 193 7.62 -24.74 -16.21
CA GLU A 193 8.30 -25.99 -15.85
C GLU A 193 8.13 -26.35 -14.37
N ILE A 194 8.25 -25.38 -13.46
CA ILE A 194 8.09 -25.58 -12.01
C ILE A 194 6.66 -25.95 -11.65
N VAL A 195 5.67 -25.23 -12.18
CA VAL A 195 4.24 -25.53 -11.96
C VAL A 195 3.87 -26.88 -12.54
N ASN A 196 4.42 -27.26 -13.69
CA ASN A 196 4.22 -28.59 -14.27
C ASN A 196 4.86 -29.68 -13.39
N ALA A 197 6.06 -29.46 -12.85
CA ALA A 197 6.69 -30.39 -11.91
C ALA A 197 5.86 -30.55 -10.64
N MET A 198 5.32 -29.46 -10.09
CA MET A 198 4.40 -29.46 -8.94
C MET A 198 3.14 -30.30 -9.24
N LYS A 199 2.47 -30.05 -10.39
CA LYS A 199 1.27 -30.79 -10.79
C LYS A 199 1.52 -32.27 -11.11
N SER A 200 2.74 -32.62 -11.48
CA SER A 200 3.14 -33.99 -11.86
C SER A 200 3.51 -34.87 -10.66
N ARG A 201 3.50 -34.33 -9.44
CA ARG A 201 3.80 -35.07 -8.22
C ARG A 201 2.77 -36.19 -8.03
N SER A 202 3.22 -37.38 -7.65
CA SER A 202 2.35 -38.53 -7.40
C SER A 202 1.36 -38.30 -6.25
N THR A 203 1.67 -37.37 -5.35
CA THR A 203 0.85 -36.97 -4.21
C THR A 203 -0.04 -35.76 -4.48
N TYR A 204 0.04 -35.13 -5.67
CA TYR A 204 -0.62 -33.86 -5.97
C TYR A 204 -2.14 -33.88 -5.71
N SER A 205 -2.82 -35.00 -5.97
CA SER A 205 -4.27 -35.13 -5.70
C SER A 205 -4.65 -35.01 -4.23
N ASN A 206 -3.71 -35.28 -3.32
CA ASN A 206 -3.87 -35.15 -1.86
C ASN A 206 -3.31 -33.84 -1.33
N GLU A 207 -2.86 -32.94 -2.20
CA GLU A 207 -2.23 -31.67 -1.86
C GLU A 207 -3.12 -30.50 -2.31
N ASP A 208 -3.03 -29.40 -1.57
CA ASP A 208 -3.70 -28.15 -1.89
C ASP A 208 -2.66 -27.02 -1.88
N TRP A 209 -2.22 -26.63 -3.08
CA TRP A 209 -1.12 -25.71 -3.31
C TRP A 209 -1.60 -24.26 -3.43
N LEU A 210 -0.98 -23.37 -2.66
CA LEU A 210 -0.98 -21.94 -2.98
C LEU A 210 0.28 -21.63 -3.76
N VAL A 211 0.12 -21.15 -4.99
CA VAL A 211 1.23 -20.58 -5.75
C VAL A 211 1.20 -19.07 -5.55
N VAL A 212 2.26 -18.53 -4.95
CA VAL A 212 2.48 -17.08 -4.81
C VAL A 212 3.49 -16.66 -5.86
N LEU A 213 3.15 -15.67 -6.68
CA LEU A 213 4.07 -15.05 -7.63
C LEU A 213 4.10 -13.54 -7.41
N THR A 214 5.28 -12.95 -7.24
CA THR A 214 5.43 -11.52 -6.96
C THR A 214 6.81 -10.98 -7.35
N THR A 215 7.03 -9.70 -7.07
CA THR A 215 8.27 -8.95 -7.27
C THR A 215 8.44 -8.02 -6.08
N ASP A 216 9.67 -7.75 -5.69
CA ASP A 216 10.02 -6.86 -4.57
C ASP A 216 9.99 -5.37 -4.99
N HIS A 217 10.42 -5.06 -6.21
CA HIS A 217 10.27 -3.73 -6.77
C HIS A 217 10.07 -3.73 -8.28
N GLY A 218 9.59 -2.59 -8.78
CA GLY A 218 9.73 -2.23 -10.18
C GLY A 218 11.00 -1.40 -10.40
N ALA A 219 11.03 -0.60 -11.46
CA ALA A 219 12.19 0.21 -11.78
C ALA A 219 11.84 1.41 -12.67
N VAL A 220 12.82 2.26 -12.94
CA VAL A 220 12.74 3.36 -13.91
C VAL A 220 14.04 3.46 -14.70
N ASP A 221 13.94 3.72 -16.00
CA ASP A 221 15.09 3.83 -16.90
C ASP A 221 16.01 2.59 -16.80
N ASN A 222 17.18 2.70 -16.16
CA ASN A 222 18.15 1.62 -15.96
C ASN A 222 18.49 1.36 -14.47
N GLY A 223 17.64 1.80 -13.54
CA GLY A 223 17.87 1.57 -12.12
C GLY A 223 16.62 1.69 -11.26
N HIS A 224 16.84 1.55 -9.97
CA HIS A 224 15.82 1.66 -8.93
C HIS A 224 16.47 2.18 -7.62
N GLY A 225 15.68 2.29 -6.55
CA GLY A 225 16.06 2.84 -5.25
C GLY A 225 15.38 4.19 -4.91
N GLY A 226 14.63 4.75 -5.84
CA GLY A 226 13.88 6.00 -5.70
C GLY A 226 12.43 5.83 -5.27
N GLY A 227 11.71 6.96 -5.24
CA GLY A 227 10.30 7.03 -4.87
C GLY A 227 9.31 6.96 -6.04
N ASN A 228 9.78 6.75 -7.29
CA ASN A 228 8.88 6.81 -8.44
C ASN A 228 7.82 5.70 -8.37
N LEU A 229 6.63 5.99 -8.88
CA LEU A 229 5.55 5.02 -8.87
C LEU A 229 5.91 3.74 -9.66
N SER A 230 6.67 3.84 -10.76
CA SER A 230 7.11 2.67 -11.52
C SER A 230 8.13 1.81 -10.78
N GLU A 231 8.91 2.41 -9.87
CA GLU A 231 9.83 1.68 -8.99
C GLU A 231 9.05 0.98 -7.86
N ARG A 232 7.99 1.62 -7.37
CA ARG A 232 7.19 1.11 -6.25
C ARG A 232 6.07 0.16 -6.65
N ASN A 233 5.67 0.16 -7.92
CA ASN A 233 4.61 -0.71 -8.41
C ASN A 233 5.11 -2.14 -8.53
N ILE A 234 4.45 -3.04 -7.79
CA ILE A 234 4.69 -4.47 -7.80
C ILE A 234 3.42 -5.20 -8.22
N PHE A 235 3.56 -6.45 -8.65
CA PHE A 235 2.44 -7.35 -8.85
C PHE A 235 2.43 -8.43 -7.78
N THR A 236 1.24 -8.98 -7.52
CA THR A 236 1.04 -10.09 -6.59
C THR A 236 0.00 -11.02 -7.20
N ILE A 237 0.28 -12.32 -7.27
CA ILE A 237 -0.65 -13.36 -7.71
C ILE A 237 -0.69 -14.44 -6.63
N TYR A 238 -1.88 -14.69 -6.07
CA TYR A 238 -2.18 -15.81 -5.18
C TYR A 238 -3.06 -16.81 -5.94
N SER A 239 -2.42 -17.79 -6.58
CA SER A 239 -3.09 -18.75 -7.47
C SER A 239 -3.44 -20.05 -6.74
N ASN A 240 -4.70 -20.45 -6.87
CA ASN A 240 -5.20 -21.75 -6.42
C ASN A 240 -6.47 -22.08 -7.24
N PRO A 241 -6.61 -23.32 -7.75
CA PRO A 241 -7.74 -23.69 -8.60
C PRO A 241 -9.12 -23.62 -7.92
N ASN A 242 -9.17 -23.54 -6.58
CA ASN A 242 -10.41 -23.44 -5.80
C ASN A 242 -10.77 -21.99 -5.43
N PHE A 243 -9.97 -21.00 -5.84
CA PHE A 243 -10.31 -19.59 -5.60
C PHE A 243 -11.34 -19.08 -6.60
N THR A 244 -12.24 -18.23 -6.13
CA THR A 244 -12.99 -17.33 -7.02
C THR A 244 -11.99 -16.30 -7.58
N PRO A 245 -11.80 -16.22 -8.91
CA PRO A 245 -10.85 -15.28 -9.48
C PRO A 245 -11.21 -13.83 -9.14
N GLN A 246 -10.24 -13.08 -8.66
CA GLN A 246 -10.43 -11.68 -8.27
C GLN A 246 -9.20 -10.85 -8.59
N GLN A 247 -9.36 -9.82 -9.42
CA GLN A 247 -8.37 -8.76 -9.56
C GLN A 247 -8.65 -7.65 -8.54
N ILE A 248 -7.64 -7.32 -7.74
CA ILE A 248 -7.62 -6.17 -6.85
C ILE A 248 -6.85 -5.06 -7.56
N SER A 249 -7.55 -4.03 -8.01
CA SER A 249 -6.96 -2.88 -8.71
C SER A 249 -7.10 -1.61 -7.90
N ARG A 250 -6.24 -0.63 -8.19
CA ARG A 250 -6.42 0.73 -7.69
C ARG A 250 -7.68 1.35 -8.28
N THR A 251 -8.26 2.33 -7.59
CA THR A 251 -9.28 3.20 -8.18
C THR A 251 -8.71 4.58 -8.43
N ILE A 252 -9.21 5.27 -9.45
CA ILE A 252 -8.77 6.62 -9.81
C ILE A 252 -9.94 7.59 -9.59
N SER A 253 -9.72 8.60 -8.77
CA SER A 253 -10.63 9.74 -8.64
C SER A 253 -10.16 10.83 -9.59
N GLU A 254 -10.87 10.99 -10.71
CA GLU A 254 -10.61 12.04 -11.68
C GLU A 254 -11.68 13.12 -11.61
N SER A 255 -11.26 14.38 -11.64
CA SER A 255 -12.21 15.49 -11.74
C SER A 255 -11.65 16.61 -12.62
N SER A 256 -12.49 17.15 -13.49
CA SER A 256 -12.21 18.40 -14.20
C SER A 256 -12.57 19.59 -13.32
N LYS A 257 -11.65 20.56 -13.19
CA LYS A 257 -11.86 21.78 -12.43
C LYS A 257 -11.55 22.99 -13.30
N THR A 258 -12.40 24.01 -13.19
CA THR A 258 -12.15 25.35 -13.74
C THR A 258 -11.74 26.27 -12.61
N PHE A 259 -10.58 26.90 -12.70
CA PHE A 259 -10.03 27.76 -11.65
C PHE A 259 -9.11 28.85 -12.24
N ASN A 260 -8.80 29.88 -11.46
CA ASN A 260 -7.78 30.85 -11.84
C ASN A 260 -6.42 30.32 -11.38
N GLN A 261 -5.56 29.94 -12.32
CA GLN A 261 -4.26 29.37 -11.96
C GLN A 261 -3.31 30.48 -11.49
N LEU A 262 -2.86 30.38 -10.24
CA LEU A 262 -1.74 31.14 -9.71
C LEU A 262 -0.43 30.64 -10.32
N ASN A 263 0.38 31.57 -10.85
CA ASN A 263 1.79 31.30 -11.14
C ASN A 263 2.67 32.24 -10.32
N LEU A 264 3.69 31.65 -9.70
CA LEU A 264 4.77 32.34 -9.05
C LEU A 264 6.01 32.25 -9.95
N PRO A 265 6.43 33.36 -10.60
CA PRO A 265 7.71 33.41 -11.30
C PRO A 265 8.88 33.17 -10.33
N ALA A 266 10.04 32.81 -10.89
CA ALA A 266 11.27 32.64 -10.13
C ALA A 266 11.55 33.85 -9.21
N GLY A 267 11.77 33.59 -7.93
CA GLY A 267 12.01 34.61 -6.90
C GLY A 267 10.75 35.20 -6.25
N THR A 268 9.55 34.80 -6.69
CA THR A 268 8.28 35.19 -6.08
C THR A 268 7.92 34.21 -4.97
N TYR A 269 7.49 34.69 -3.80
CA TYR A 269 7.14 33.85 -2.65
C TYR A 269 6.01 34.46 -1.83
N ALA A 270 5.38 33.68 -0.95
CA ALA A 270 4.27 34.15 -0.12
C ALA A 270 4.41 33.69 1.32
N LYS A 271 3.93 34.49 2.28
CA LYS A 271 3.89 34.11 3.69
C LYS A 271 2.71 34.74 4.43
N PRO A 272 2.18 34.08 5.48
CA PRO A 272 1.17 34.68 6.34
C PRO A 272 1.79 35.79 7.20
N ALA A 273 0.99 36.79 7.59
CA ALA A 273 1.46 37.82 8.51
C ALA A 273 1.70 37.26 9.93
N ASN A 274 0.77 36.43 10.40
CA ASN A 274 0.88 35.74 11.67
C ASN A 274 1.56 34.37 11.49
N GLN A 275 2.74 34.21 12.09
CA GLN A 275 3.55 32.99 11.97
C GLN A 275 3.31 32.01 13.12
N THR A 276 2.72 32.47 14.22
CA THR A 276 2.49 31.67 15.44
C THR A 276 1.74 30.35 15.17
N PRO A 277 0.69 30.30 14.31
CA PRO A 277 -0.03 29.05 14.04
C PRO A 277 0.80 27.97 13.32
N PHE A 278 1.95 28.34 12.73
CA PHE A 278 2.83 27.47 11.94
C PHE A 278 4.08 27.03 12.73
N ASN A 279 4.08 27.27 14.04
CA ASN A 279 5.04 26.69 14.99
C ASN A 279 4.45 25.37 15.52
N PHE A 280 5.19 24.28 15.31
CA PHE A 280 4.75 22.92 15.67
C PHE A 280 5.51 22.37 16.88
N GLY A 281 6.55 23.07 17.34
CA GLY A 281 7.26 22.72 18.56
C GLY A 281 7.83 21.30 18.53
N THR A 282 7.60 20.57 19.63
CA THR A 282 8.20 19.23 19.83
C THR A 282 7.23 18.11 19.45
N THR A 283 5.94 18.27 19.74
CA THR A 283 4.96 17.17 19.75
C THR A 283 3.70 17.44 18.92
N GLN A 284 3.57 18.60 18.27
CA GLN A 284 2.35 18.88 17.50
C GLN A 284 2.41 18.14 16.17
N ASP A 285 1.50 17.18 15.99
CA ASP A 285 1.25 16.58 14.67
C ASP A 285 0.77 17.61 13.68
N PHE A 286 1.17 17.46 12.42
CA PHE A 286 0.75 18.37 11.38
C PHE A 286 0.80 17.73 10.00
N THR A 287 0.06 18.31 9.06
CA THR A 287 0.13 17.94 7.65
C THR A 287 0.24 19.20 6.83
N VAL A 288 1.10 19.17 5.82
CA VAL A 288 1.17 20.19 4.77
C VAL A 288 0.84 19.50 3.45
N GLU A 289 -0.19 19.97 2.76
CA GLU A 289 -0.56 19.46 1.43
C GLU A 289 -0.83 20.59 0.44
N PHE A 290 -0.56 20.35 -0.84
CA PHE A 290 -0.73 21.34 -1.90
C PHE A 290 -0.68 20.69 -3.28
N TRP A 291 -1.33 21.33 -4.25
CA TRP A 291 -1.07 21.08 -5.66
C TRP A 291 0.04 21.99 -6.15
N VAL A 292 1.01 21.43 -6.87
CA VAL A 292 2.10 22.17 -7.51
C VAL A 292 2.28 21.70 -8.94
N LYS A 293 2.64 22.64 -9.81
CA LYS A 293 3.09 22.37 -11.17
C LYS A 293 4.40 23.13 -11.41
N PRO A 294 5.55 22.45 -11.50
CA PRO A 294 6.80 23.08 -11.92
C PRO A 294 6.66 23.60 -13.35
N ASN A 295 6.91 24.90 -13.55
CA ASN A 295 6.85 25.53 -14.87
C ASN A 295 8.23 25.57 -15.56
N VAL A 296 9.30 25.29 -14.80
CA VAL A 296 10.67 25.16 -15.27
C VAL A 296 11.30 23.92 -14.65
N ALA A 297 12.20 23.28 -15.41
CA ALA A 297 12.98 22.17 -14.88
C ALA A 297 13.97 22.67 -13.82
N TYR A 298 14.27 21.83 -12.85
CA TYR A 298 15.26 22.11 -11.82
C TYR A 298 16.21 20.92 -11.64
N THR A 299 17.46 21.23 -11.31
CA THR A 299 18.52 20.24 -11.08
C THR A 299 19.09 20.31 -9.66
N SER A 300 18.56 21.20 -8.83
CA SER A 300 18.94 21.43 -7.43
C SER A 300 17.66 21.48 -6.59
N ASP A 301 17.67 22.22 -5.48
CA ASP A 301 16.69 22.08 -4.40
C ASP A 301 15.84 23.34 -4.20
N PRO A 302 15.16 23.86 -5.23
CA PRO A 302 14.36 25.07 -5.06
C PRO A 302 13.15 24.77 -4.18
N VAL A 303 12.85 25.66 -3.23
CA VAL A 303 11.89 25.39 -2.15
C VAL A 303 10.45 25.60 -2.62
N MET A 304 9.56 24.67 -2.26
CA MET A 304 8.13 24.75 -2.48
C MET A 304 7.40 25.27 -1.23
N ILE A 305 7.66 24.70 -0.05
CA ILE A 305 7.13 25.17 1.23
C ILE A 305 8.18 24.91 2.32
N SER A 306 8.42 25.88 3.22
CA SER A 306 9.41 25.73 4.28
C SER A 306 9.12 26.63 5.47
N ASN A 307 9.63 26.28 6.65
CA ASN A 307 9.81 27.20 7.76
C ASN A 307 11.25 27.16 8.32
N LYS A 308 12.22 26.72 7.54
CA LYS A 308 13.62 26.59 7.97
C LYS A 308 14.61 27.30 7.07
N ASN A 309 15.82 27.53 7.58
CA ASN A 309 16.98 27.89 6.77
C ASN A 309 17.52 26.63 6.07
N TRP A 310 17.48 26.60 4.75
CA TRP A 310 17.88 25.44 3.94
C TRP A 310 19.36 25.08 4.09
N ALA A 311 20.24 26.03 4.44
CA ALA A 311 21.70 25.88 4.40
C ALA A 311 22.28 24.67 5.15
N ASN A 312 21.53 24.10 6.09
CA ASN A 312 21.88 22.84 6.74
C ASN A 312 20.62 22.02 7.03
N GLY A 313 20.60 20.75 6.60
CA GLY A 313 19.48 19.84 6.83
C GLY A 313 19.16 19.58 8.32
N LYS A 314 20.11 19.83 9.22
CA LYS A 314 19.89 19.75 10.68
C LYS A 314 19.26 21.01 11.27
N ASN A 315 19.22 22.14 10.55
CA ASN A 315 18.57 23.35 11.07
C ASN A 315 17.13 23.05 11.49
N LYS A 316 16.66 23.72 12.54
CA LYS A 316 15.29 23.58 13.02
C LYS A 316 14.28 23.91 11.92
N GLY A 317 13.21 23.13 11.86
CA GLY A 317 12.08 23.29 10.94
C GLY A 317 12.10 22.26 9.81
N PHE A 318 11.14 22.40 8.90
CA PHE A 318 10.97 21.52 7.74
C PHE A 318 11.05 22.29 6.43
N VAL A 319 11.33 21.56 5.35
CA VAL A 319 11.32 22.04 3.97
C VAL A 319 10.80 20.94 3.06
N ILE A 320 9.92 21.32 2.13
CA ILE A 320 9.53 20.54 0.97
C ILE A 320 10.09 21.29 -0.24
N SER A 321 10.94 20.64 -1.02
CA SER A 321 11.66 21.26 -2.14
C SER A 321 11.72 20.33 -3.35
N GLY A 322 12.08 20.91 -4.50
CA GLY A 322 12.67 20.10 -5.57
C GLY A 322 13.93 19.38 -5.09
N TYR A 323 14.37 18.41 -5.88
CA TYR A 323 15.58 17.64 -5.66
C TYR A 323 16.18 17.15 -6.98
N SER A 324 17.37 16.56 -6.91
CA SER A 324 18.08 16.01 -8.07
C SER A 324 17.20 15.05 -8.88
N GLY A 325 17.39 15.04 -10.20
CA GLY A 325 16.63 14.16 -11.09
C GLY A 325 15.18 14.62 -11.35
N GLN A 326 14.86 15.89 -11.09
CA GLN A 326 13.51 16.44 -11.20
C GLN A 326 12.54 15.71 -10.25
N THR A 327 13.02 15.27 -9.08
CA THR A 327 12.21 14.68 -8.01
C THR A 327 11.90 15.73 -6.95
N PHE A 328 11.12 15.40 -5.93
CA PHE A 328 10.95 16.28 -4.76
C PHE A 328 11.49 15.60 -3.51
N LYS A 329 11.72 16.39 -2.45
CA LYS A 329 12.13 15.88 -1.15
C LYS A 329 11.43 16.61 -0.02
N MET A 330 11.44 15.96 1.13
CA MET A 330 11.16 16.59 2.41
C MET A 330 12.37 16.42 3.33
N ASN A 331 12.77 17.49 3.99
CA ASN A 331 13.72 17.45 5.08
C ASN A 331 13.12 18.10 6.34
N ILE A 332 13.34 17.49 7.50
CA ILE A 332 12.98 18.05 8.81
C ILE A 332 14.15 17.90 9.78
N GLY A 333 14.43 18.94 10.57
CA GLY A 333 15.53 18.95 11.54
C GLY A 333 15.17 19.67 12.83
N ASP A 334 15.90 19.37 13.90
CA ASP A 334 15.69 19.92 15.26
C ASP A 334 16.91 20.67 15.84
N GLY A 335 17.96 20.86 15.03
CA GLY A 335 19.28 21.39 15.41
C GLY A 335 20.36 20.33 15.58
N THR A 336 19.99 19.06 15.77
CA THR A 336 20.91 17.94 16.05
C THR A 336 20.67 16.76 15.12
N ASN A 337 19.41 16.32 15.03
CA ASN A 337 18.91 15.22 14.23
C ASN A 337 18.20 15.76 13.00
N ARG A 338 18.06 14.91 11.98
CA ARG A 338 17.27 15.20 10.79
C ARG A 338 16.71 13.93 10.18
N ILE A 339 15.64 14.09 9.42
CA ILE A 339 15.10 13.08 8.51
C ILE A 339 15.05 13.70 7.12
N ASP A 340 15.46 12.90 6.12
CA ASP A 340 15.40 13.22 4.71
C ASP A 340 14.55 12.15 4.03
N LEU A 341 13.50 12.56 3.31
CA LEU A 341 12.69 11.68 2.46
C LEU A 341 12.71 12.19 1.04
N VAL A 342 12.81 11.28 0.07
CA VAL A 342 12.75 11.60 -1.37
C VAL A 342 11.45 11.06 -1.96
N GLY A 343 10.80 11.88 -2.76
CA GLY A 343 9.56 11.58 -3.46
C GLY A 343 9.80 11.09 -4.88
N GLY A 344 8.72 10.94 -5.66
CA GLY A 344 8.80 10.63 -7.07
C GLY A 344 9.19 11.82 -7.94
N LYS A 345 9.15 11.60 -9.25
CA LYS A 345 9.43 12.58 -10.30
C LYS A 345 8.30 13.62 -10.39
N MET A 346 8.69 14.85 -10.66
CA MET A 346 7.83 16.01 -10.83
C MET A 346 7.86 16.45 -12.28
N GLU A 347 6.99 15.88 -13.12
CA GLU A 347 7.01 16.17 -14.55
C GLU A 347 6.76 17.65 -14.84
N LEU A 348 7.52 18.19 -15.77
CA LEU A 348 7.41 19.59 -16.17
C LEU A 348 6.00 19.87 -16.71
N ASN A 349 5.44 21.02 -16.31
CA ASN A 349 4.10 21.46 -16.71
C ASN A 349 2.97 20.48 -16.35
N THR A 350 3.21 19.56 -15.42
CA THR A 350 2.20 18.61 -14.92
C THR A 350 1.84 18.94 -13.48
N TRP A 351 0.55 18.91 -13.17
CA TRP A 351 0.07 19.10 -11.81
C TRP A 351 0.27 17.82 -11.00
N LYS A 352 0.83 17.97 -9.81
CA LYS A 352 0.99 16.92 -8.81
C LYS A 352 0.44 17.39 -7.48
N HIS A 353 -0.25 16.50 -6.78
CA HIS A 353 -0.59 16.72 -5.37
C HIS A 353 0.53 16.16 -4.51
N ILE A 354 1.05 17.00 -3.63
CA ILE A 354 2.03 16.62 -2.61
C ILE A 354 1.38 16.78 -1.25
N ALA A 355 1.51 15.77 -0.40
CA ALA A 355 1.24 15.91 1.03
C ALA A 355 2.38 15.33 1.86
N VAL A 356 2.66 15.94 3.01
CA VAL A 356 3.51 15.34 4.03
C VAL A 356 2.78 15.38 5.36
N SER A 357 2.51 14.20 5.90
CA SER A 357 1.90 13.99 7.20
C SER A 357 3.00 13.72 8.22
N PHE A 358 3.10 14.55 9.24
CA PHE A 358 4.10 14.48 10.30
C PHE A 358 3.42 14.05 11.60
N ASP A 359 3.34 12.74 11.80
CA ASP A 359 2.98 12.14 13.08
C ASP A 359 4.24 12.15 13.97
N ARG A 360 4.23 13.01 15.01
CA ARG A 360 5.41 13.35 15.81
C ARG A 360 5.81 12.23 16.76
N ASP A 361 4.89 11.37 17.15
CA ASP A 361 5.13 10.16 17.94
C ASP A 361 5.08 8.87 17.11
N GLY A 362 4.74 8.95 15.82
CA GLY A 362 4.79 7.85 14.86
C GLY A 362 5.71 8.11 13.66
N LEU A 363 5.11 8.21 12.46
CA LEU A 363 5.81 8.28 11.18
C LEU A 363 5.62 9.62 10.47
N VAL A 364 6.69 10.15 9.89
CA VAL A 364 6.54 11.11 8.79
C VAL A 364 6.31 10.34 7.50
N THR A 365 5.25 10.66 6.78
CA THR A 365 4.88 10.02 5.51
C THR A 365 4.66 11.06 4.43
N MET A 366 5.33 10.85 3.29
CA MET A 366 5.20 11.69 2.11
C MET A 366 4.28 11.02 1.08
N TYR A 367 3.40 11.79 0.45
CA TYR A 367 2.42 11.33 -0.51
C TYR A 367 2.54 12.08 -1.83
N GLU A 368 2.28 11.38 -2.92
CA GLU A 368 2.19 11.90 -4.28
C GLU A 368 0.88 11.43 -4.90
N ASP A 369 0.02 12.36 -5.33
CA ASP A 369 -1.28 12.07 -5.97
C ASP A 369 -2.15 11.09 -5.14
N GLY A 370 -2.08 11.18 -3.81
CA GLY A 370 -2.76 10.28 -2.86
C GLY A 370 -2.06 8.94 -2.58
N VAL A 371 -0.86 8.72 -3.12
CA VAL A 371 -0.08 7.50 -2.94
C VAL A 371 1.04 7.73 -1.93
N PRO A 372 1.16 6.94 -0.85
CA PRO A 372 2.32 7.03 0.05
C PRO A 372 3.59 6.66 -0.73
N VAL A 373 4.66 7.43 -0.57
CA VAL A 373 5.93 7.29 -1.32
C VAL A 373 7.04 6.77 -0.42
N THR A 374 7.44 7.58 0.55
CA THR A 374 8.51 7.29 1.52
C THR A 374 8.04 7.69 2.92
N PHE A 375 8.56 7.01 3.93
CA PHE A 375 8.24 7.28 5.33
C PHE A 375 9.38 6.88 6.27
N ALA A 376 9.44 7.51 7.43
CA ALA A 376 10.44 7.25 8.47
C ALA A 376 9.89 7.53 9.88
N LYS A 377 10.51 6.92 10.89
CA LYS A 377 10.19 7.16 12.31
C LYS A 377 10.57 8.57 12.75
N MET A 378 9.67 9.23 13.45
CA MET A 378 9.85 10.61 13.93
C MET A 378 10.44 10.72 15.34
N ASN A 379 10.61 9.59 16.03
CA ASN A 379 11.05 9.52 17.43
C ASN A 379 12.41 10.16 17.74
N THR A 380 13.22 10.49 16.73
CA THR A 380 14.51 11.16 16.90
C THR A 380 14.43 12.68 16.78
N ILE A 381 13.33 13.24 16.26
CA ILE A 381 13.20 14.67 16.00
C ILE A 381 12.56 15.36 17.20
N GLY A 382 13.33 16.26 17.83
CA GLY A 382 12.87 17.14 18.90
C GLY A 382 12.14 18.38 18.38
N ASN A 383 12.36 19.51 19.06
CA ASN A 383 11.70 20.78 18.75
C ASN A 383 12.15 21.36 17.39
N ILE A 384 11.17 21.62 16.51
CA ILE A 384 11.40 22.13 15.15
C ILE A 384 11.14 23.63 14.98
N ASP A 385 10.79 24.37 16.04
CA ASP A 385 10.55 25.81 15.95
C ASP A 385 11.87 26.54 15.64
N SER A 386 11.96 27.05 14.42
CA SER A 386 13.17 27.66 13.85
C SER A 386 13.31 29.16 14.19
N GLY A 387 12.21 29.82 14.57
CA GLY A 387 12.11 31.27 14.64
C GLY A 387 12.02 31.95 13.26
N LEU A 388 11.94 31.18 12.17
CA LEU A 388 11.79 31.67 10.80
C LEU A 388 10.33 31.51 10.33
N PRO A 389 9.86 32.37 9.40
CA PRO A 389 8.51 32.28 8.87
C PRO A 389 8.27 30.99 8.06
N PHE A 390 7.04 30.49 8.14
CA PHE A 390 6.46 29.62 7.13
C PHE A 390 6.31 30.40 5.83
N THR A 391 6.90 29.89 4.77
CA THR A 391 6.99 30.52 3.46
C THR A 391 6.67 29.52 2.36
N ILE A 392 5.87 29.98 1.39
CA ILE A 392 5.54 29.30 0.14
C ILE A 392 6.50 29.80 -0.94
N ASN A 393 7.06 28.87 -1.72
CA ASN A 393 7.98 29.06 -2.85
C ASN A 393 9.34 29.66 -2.49
N GLN A 394 9.75 29.58 -1.22
CA GLN A 394 11.04 30.04 -0.71
C GLN A 394 11.31 29.45 0.69
N ASP A 395 12.58 29.41 1.12
CA ASP A 395 12.95 28.99 2.47
C ASP A 395 12.59 30.05 3.54
N GLY A 396 12.73 29.69 4.82
CA GLY A 396 12.39 30.57 5.93
C GLY A 396 13.25 31.85 6.01
N THR A 397 14.43 31.89 5.38
CA THR A 397 15.23 33.13 5.32
C THR A 397 14.66 34.14 4.33
N ASN A 398 13.84 33.69 3.38
CA ASN A 398 13.34 34.46 2.25
C ASN A 398 14.44 34.96 1.28
N THR A 399 15.65 34.38 1.36
CA THR A 399 16.82 34.79 0.55
C THR A 399 17.52 33.64 -0.16
N TYR A 400 17.01 32.41 -0.01
CA TYR A 400 17.63 31.24 -0.59
C TYR A 400 17.52 31.20 -2.13
N SER A 401 18.59 30.69 -2.74
CA SER A 401 18.74 30.41 -4.16
C SER A 401 19.33 29.01 -4.27
N PRO A 402 18.81 28.11 -5.14
CA PRO A 402 17.95 28.32 -6.31
C PRO A 402 16.48 28.71 -6.04
N THR A 403 15.89 29.43 -6.99
CA THR A 403 14.47 29.83 -6.97
C THR A 403 13.60 28.93 -7.87
N LEU A 404 12.30 28.87 -7.58
CA LEU A 404 11.33 28.06 -8.33
C LEU A 404 10.35 28.96 -9.11
N ALA A 405 10.16 28.66 -10.40
CA ALA A 405 8.98 29.10 -11.13
C ALA A 405 7.95 27.96 -11.17
N ALA A 406 6.83 28.12 -10.47
CA ALA A 406 5.80 27.09 -10.35
C ALA A 406 4.40 27.69 -10.21
N SER A 407 3.40 26.87 -10.52
CA SER A 407 2.00 27.16 -10.25
C SER A 407 1.55 26.38 -9.02
N TYR A 408 0.64 26.97 -8.24
CA TYR A 408 0.12 26.39 -7.00
C TYR A 408 -1.41 26.44 -6.96
N ARG A 409 -2.01 25.49 -6.26
CA ARG A 409 -3.44 25.43 -5.95
C ARG A 409 -3.64 24.70 -4.62
N ASP A 410 -4.70 25.05 -3.90
CA ASP A 410 -5.19 24.34 -2.71
C ASP A 410 -4.08 24.01 -1.69
N ILE A 411 -3.35 25.03 -1.25
CA ILE A 411 -2.32 24.89 -0.21
C ILE A 411 -3.01 24.83 1.15
N ARG A 412 -2.80 23.74 1.89
CA ARG A 412 -3.45 23.49 3.18
C ARG A 412 -2.44 23.09 4.24
N VAL A 413 -2.70 23.58 5.45
CA VAL A 413 -1.92 23.24 6.65
C VAL A 413 -2.87 22.79 7.75
N TRP A 414 -2.53 21.68 8.41
CA TRP A 414 -3.35 21.03 9.43
C TRP A 414 -2.53 20.83 10.71
N LYS A 415 -3.15 20.91 11.88
CA LYS A 415 -2.59 20.49 13.19
C LYS A 415 -2.88 19.02 13.50
N SER A 416 -2.89 18.19 12.47
CA SER A 416 -3.04 16.74 12.60
C SER A 416 -2.23 16.05 11.53
N ALA A 417 -1.70 14.88 11.86
CA ALA A 417 -1.19 13.94 10.89
C ALA A 417 -2.40 13.30 10.18
N LEU A 418 -2.68 13.74 8.95
CA LEU A 418 -3.81 13.20 8.19
C LEU A 418 -3.48 11.77 7.74
N PRO A 419 -4.40 10.81 7.93
CA PRO A 419 -4.22 9.46 7.41
C PRO A 419 -4.42 9.43 5.89
N ASN A 420 -3.85 8.42 5.23
CA ASN A 420 -3.89 8.29 3.76
C ASN A 420 -5.33 8.32 3.20
N GLU A 421 -6.28 7.71 3.90
CA GLU A 421 -7.69 7.70 3.49
C GLU A 421 -8.31 9.10 3.43
N VAL A 422 -7.89 10.03 4.28
CA VAL A 422 -8.39 11.40 4.26
C VAL A 422 -7.77 12.13 3.08
N ILE A 423 -6.45 11.97 2.88
CA ILE A 423 -5.72 12.59 1.78
C ILE A 423 -6.33 12.18 0.44
N VAL A 424 -6.51 10.87 0.20
CA VAL A 424 -7.11 10.36 -1.05
C VAL A 424 -8.51 10.94 -1.30
N ASN A 425 -9.34 11.06 -0.27
CA ASN A 425 -10.71 11.52 -0.41
C ASN A 425 -10.84 13.04 -0.57
N TRP A 426 -9.89 13.83 -0.04
CA TRP A 426 -10.03 15.29 0.07
C TRP A 426 -8.97 16.11 -0.68
N ALA A 427 -7.89 15.50 -1.17
CA ALA A 427 -6.79 16.19 -1.88
C ALA A 427 -7.27 17.10 -3.03
N ASN A 428 -8.40 16.77 -3.67
CA ASN A 428 -8.95 17.53 -4.79
C ASN A 428 -10.41 18.02 -4.57
N GLN A 429 -10.86 18.04 -3.31
CA GLN A 429 -12.17 18.55 -2.92
C GLN A 429 -12.04 19.92 -2.27
N ASP A 430 -13.07 20.76 -2.39
CA ASP A 430 -13.14 21.99 -1.58
C ASP A 430 -13.24 21.62 -0.10
N ILE A 431 -12.43 22.25 0.75
CA ILE A 431 -12.51 22.03 2.19
C ILE A 431 -13.73 22.77 2.74
N THR A 432 -14.61 22.03 3.40
CA THR A 432 -15.80 22.55 4.10
C THR A 432 -15.88 21.95 5.50
N ALA A 433 -16.86 22.37 6.30
CA ALA A 433 -17.07 21.85 7.65
C ALA A 433 -17.34 20.34 7.73
N SER A 434 -17.62 19.66 6.61
CA SER A 434 -17.76 18.19 6.56
C SER A 434 -16.43 17.44 6.48
N HIS A 435 -15.30 18.13 6.30
CA HIS A 435 -13.99 17.50 6.38
C HIS A 435 -13.77 16.95 7.81
N PRO A 436 -13.36 15.68 7.97
CA PRO A 436 -13.27 15.04 9.30
C PRO A 436 -12.30 15.76 10.26
N TYR A 437 -11.29 16.45 9.72
CA TYR A 437 -10.30 17.23 10.46
C TYR A 437 -10.50 18.76 10.32
N TYR A 438 -11.69 19.24 9.94
CA TYR A 438 -11.92 20.67 9.72
C TYR A 438 -11.54 21.56 10.91
N SER A 439 -11.78 21.08 12.14
CA SER A 439 -11.40 21.79 13.38
C SER A 439 -9.88 21.92 13.59
N GLN A 440 -9.09 21.13 12.87
CA GLN A 440 -7.62 21.10 12.92
C GLN A 440 -6.99 21.88 11.75
N LEU A 441 -7.81 22.44 10.85
CA LEU A 441 -7.33 23.25 9.75
C LEU A 441 -6.68 24.52 10.28
N VAL A 442 -5.43 24.77 9.88
CA VAL A 442 -4.68 26.01 10.20
C VAL A 442 -4.92 27.04 9.11
N ALA A 443 -4.79 26.65 7.84
CA ALA A 443 -4.99 27.51 6.69
C ALA A 443 -5.43 26.70 5.47
N ASN A 444 -6.26 27.28 4.61
CA ASN A 444 -6.67 26.75 3.32
C ASN A 444 -6.67 27.85 2.24
N TRP A 445 -5.59 27.93 1.47
CA TRP A 445 -5.44 28.89 0.38
C TRP A 445 -5.73 28.21 -0.96
N LYS A 446 -6.89 28.51 -1.56
CA LYS A 446 -7.30 27.95 -2.85
C LYS A 446 -6.40 28.39 -4.01
N CYS A 447 -5.81 29.58 -3.88
CA CYS A 447 -4.94 30.22 -4.87
C CYS A 447 -5.66 30.57 -6.19
N ASP A 448 -6.94 30.93 -6.11
CA ASP A 448 -7.83 31.17 -7.25
C ASP A 448 -8.25 32.64 -7.43
N GLU A 449 -7.52 33.58 -6.85
CA GLU A 449 -7.78 35.01 -7.01
C GLU A 449 -7.60 35.46 -8.47
N VAL A 450 -8.45 36.39 -8.91
CA VAL A 450 -8.41 36.96 -10.27
C VAL A 450 -7.19 37.86 -10.48
N SER A 451 -6.71 38.53 -9.43
CA SER A 451 -5.56 39.43 -9.47
C SER A 451 -5.00 39.70 -8.07
N GLY A 452 -3.88 40.42 -8.00
CA GLY A 452 -3.31 40.92 -6.75
C GLY A 452 -2.25 40.04 -6.08
N ASN A 453 -1.76 40.53 -4.95
CA ASN A 453 -0.62 40.01 -4.21
C ASN A 453 -1.02 39.35 -2.89
N THR A 454 -2.23 38.80 -2.80
CA THR A 454 -2.71 38.09 -1.60
C THR A 454 -3.30 36.75 -2.00
N LEU A 455 -3.17 35.76 -1.12
CA LEU A 455 -3.97 34.53 -1.18
C LEU A 455 -4.84 34.47 0.07
N ALA A 456 -6.17 34.50 -0.13
CA ALA A 456 -7.13 34.53 0.96
C ALA A 456 -7.20 33.16 1.66
N ASP A 457 -7.17 33.16 2.99
CA ASP A 457 -7.47 31.93 3.74
C ASP A 457 -8.98 31.70 3.73
N SER A 458 -9.40 30.63 3.05
CA SER A 458 -10.79 30.20 2.97
C SER A 458 -11.22 29.31 4.14
N GLY A 459 -10.31 29.04 5.09
CA GLY A 459 -10.57 28.38 6.35
C GLY A 459 -11.08 29.35 7.44
N PRO A 460 -11.30 28.84 8.67
CA PRO A 460 -11.90 29.61 9.76
C PRO A 460 -10.94 30.60 10.45
N ASN A 461 -9.62 30.55 10.17
CA ASN A 461 -8.61 31.26 10.96
C ASN A 461 -8.09 32.56 10.33
N ALA A 462 -8.52 32.88 9.11
CA ALA A 462 -8.14 34.11 8.39
C ALA A 462 -6.61 34.33 8.28
N ASN A 463 -5.82 33.26 8.13
CA ASN A 463 -4.38 33.30 7.92
C ASN A 463 -4.00 33.69 6.47
N THR A 464 -4.56 34.78 5.93
CA THR A 464 -4.28 35.29 4.58
C THR A 464 -2.78 35.54 4.39
N VAL A 465 -2.24 35.14 3.24
CA VAL A 465 -0.82 35.36 2.89
C VAL A 465 -0.64 36.54 1.95
N THR A 466 0.52 37.20 2.04
CA THR A 466 0.96 38.24 1.10
C THR A 466 2.09 37.70 0.23
N ILE A 467 2.01 37.98 -1.06
CA ILE A 467 2.97 37.60 -2.09
C ILE A 467 3.99 38.72 -2.27
N THR A 468 5.27 38.37 -2.11
CA THR A 468 6.41 39.22 -2.50
C THR A 468 6.84 38.84 -3.91
N GLY A 469 6.95 39.84 -4.80
CA GLY A 469 7.20 39.66 -6.23
C GLY A 469 5.95 39.94 -7.07
N SER A 470 5.96 39.48 -8.31
CA SER A 470 4.91 39.78 -9.30
C SER A 470 4.27 38.49 -9.79
N PRO A 471 3.22 37.97 -9.10
CA PRO A 471 2.56 36.75 -9.54
C PRO A 471 1.71 37.01 -10.79
N SER A 472 1.47 35.98 -11.60
CA SER A 472 0.52 36.05 -12.72
C SER A 472 -0.68 35.13 -12.49
N ARG A 473 -1.78 35.39 -13.19
CA ARG A 473 -3.02 34.60 -13.12
C ARG A 473 -3.47 34.19 -14.52
N ASN A 474 -3.72 32.89 -14.73
CA ASN A 474 -4.41 32.40 -15.92
C ASN A 474 -5.87 32.13 -15.55
N LEU A 475 -6.76 33.04 -15.95
CA LEU A 475 -8.17 32.97 -15.58
C LEU A 475 -8.88 31.80 -16.25
N ASN A 476 -9.82 31.17 -15.54
CA ASN A 476 -10.69 30.12 -16.06
C ASN A 476 -9.93 28.95 -16.73
N THR A 477 -8.78 28.59 -16.16
CA THR A 477 -8.01 27.42 -16.61
C THR A 477 -8.79 26.16 -16.29
N VAL A 478 -8.95 25.28 -17.27
CA VAL A 478 -9.55 23.96 -17.10
C VAL A 478 -8.44 22.92 -17.01
N THR A 479 -8.47 22.07 -16.00
CA THR A 479 -7.49 20.99 -15.81
C THR A 479 -8.18 19.76 -15.23
N ASN A 480 -7.78 18.59 -15.73
CA ASN A 480 -8.17 17.31 -15.16
C ASN A 480 -7.13 16.89 -14.12
N PHE A 481 -7.60 16.65 -12.90
CA PHE A 481 -6.78 16.24 -11.78
C PHE A 481 -7.09 14.79 -11.43
N LYS A 482 -6.06 14.03 -11.05
CA LYS A 482 -6.16 12.62 -10.71
C LYS A 482 -5.59 12.38 -9.32
N ILE A 483 -6.32 11.61 -8.53
CA ILE A 483 -5.85 11.03 -7.28
C ILE A 483 -5.98 9.53 -7.40
N TYR A 484 -4.93 8.80 -7.04
CA TYR A 484 -4.87 7.35 -7.12
C TYR A 484 -5.09 6.75 -5.73
N ASN A 485 -6.13 5.91 -5.63
CA ASN A 485 -6.45 5.22 -4.40
C ASN A 485 -5.94 3.77 -4.45
N TYR A 486 -4.90 3.52 -3.68
CA TYR A 486 -4.29 2.19 -3.51
C TYR A 486 -4.69 1.51 -2.19
N LEU A 487 -5.61 2.07 -1.40
CA LEU A 487 -5.92 1.57 -0.05
C LEU A 487 -6.36 0.10 -0.03
N SER A 488 -6.99 -0.37 -1.10
CA SER A 488 -7.42 -1.76 -1.25
C SER A 488 -6.36 -2.69 -1.86
N THR A 489 -5.34 -2.16 -2.54
CA THR A 489 -4.37 -2.98 -3.29
C THR A 489 -3.36 -3.66 -2.38
N THR A 490 -2.62 -4.64 -2.91
CA THR A 490 -1.65 -5.42 -2.15
C THR A 490 -0.42 -4.60 -1.76
N ARG A 491 0.26 -5.05 -0.71
CA ARG A 491 1.55 -4.57 -0.22
C ARG A 491 2.51 -5.73 -0.06
N GLU A 492 3.81 -5.48 -0.11
CA GLU A 492 4.82 -6.51 0.19
C GLU A 492 4.56 -7.16 1.55
N THR A 493 4.17 -6.37 2.54
CA THR A 493 3.90 -6.87 3.90
C THR A 493 2.78 -7.92 3.96
N ASP A 494 1.90 -7.99 2.96
CA ASP A 494 0.75 -8.90 2.94
C ASP A 494 1.14 -10.37 2.70
N HIS A 495 2.33 -10.63 2.18
CA HIS A 495 2.76 -11.97 1.79
C HIS A 495 2.87 -12.92 2.99
N LEU A 496 3.59 -12.53 4.05
CA LEU A 496 3.70 -13.31 5.29
C LEU A 496 2.33 -13.74 5.86
N PRO A 497 1.40 -12.81 6.19
CA PRO A 497 0.13 -13.22 6.79
C PRO A 497 -0.72 -14.05 5.84
N THR A 498 -0.63 -13.82 4.52
CA THR A 498 -1.36 -14.60 3.52
C THR A 498 -0.85 -16.04 3.45
N VAL A 499 0.47 -16.23 3.41
CA VAL A 499 1.10 -17.57 3.39
C VAL A 499 0.82 -18.34 4.69
N LEU A 500 1.00 -17.70 5.85
CA LEU A 500 0.72 -18.35 7.13
C LEU A 500 -0.77 -18.70 7.28
N ASN A 501 -1.67 -17.81 6.85
CA ASN A 501 -3.11 -18.11 6.80
C ASN A 501 -3.40 -19.34 5.93
N TRP A 502 -2.78 -19.47 4.75
CA TRP A 502 -2.97 -20.64 3.89
C TRP A 502 -2.60 -21.96 4.56
N LEU A 503 -1.47 -21.96 5.29
CA LEU A 503 -0.97 -23.09 6.06
C LEU A 503 -1.74 -23.31 7.38
N CYS A 504 -2.78 -22.52 7.62
CA CYS A 504 -3.59 -22.58 8.84
C CYS A 504 -2.76 -22.27 10.11
N ILE A 505 -1.72 -21.45 9.95
CA ILE A 505 -0.84 -20.98 11.02
C ILE A 505 -1.36 -19.62 11.50
N PRO A 506 -1.81 -19.51 12.77
CA PRO A 506 -2.43 -18.28 13.27
C PRO A 506 -1.39 -17.18 13.45
N VAL A 507 -1.59 -16.09 12.72
CA VAL A 507 -0.83 -14.85 12.89
C VAL A 507 -1.18 -14.21 14.24
N GLN A 508 -0.19 -14.01 15.10
CA GLN A 508 -0.42 -13.45 16.43
C GLN A 508 -0.42 -11.91 16.40
N PRO A 509 -1.39 -11.24 17.06
CA PRO A 509 -1.39 -9.78 17.18
C PRO A 509 -0.10 -9.23 17.81
N SER A 510 0.51 -9.98 18.74
CA SER A 510 1.77 -9.59 19.40
C SER A 510 2.98 -9.53 18.48
N TRP A 511 2.90 -10.10 17.27
CA TRP A 511 3.97 -9.97 16.27
C TRP A 511 4.00 -8.59 15.64
N GLY A 512 2.94 -7.79 15.79
CA GLY A 512 2.90 -6.42 15.29
C GLY A 512 3.14 -6.33 13.78
N ILE A 513 2.64 -7.30 13.01
CA ILE A 513 2.78 -7.29 11.54
C ILE A 513 1.98 -6.13 10.92
N ASP A 514 2.47 -5.61 9.79
CA ASP A 514 1.83 -4.52 9.06
C ASP A 514 0.90 -5.01 7.94
N GLY A 515 1.18 -6.21 7.42
CA GLY A 515 0.41 -6.79 6.32
C GLY A 515 -0.93 -7.36 6.75
N ILE A 516 -1.80 -7.56 5.76
CA ILE A 516 -3.09 -8.20 5.92
C ILE A 516 -3.19 -9.44 5.03
N ASN A 517 -3.95 -10.43 5.48
CA ASN A 517 -4.26 -11.61 4.67
C ASN A 517 -5.14 -11.22 3.47
N ARG A 518 -4.79 -11.72 2.27
CA ARG A 518 -5.45 -11.38 1.00
C ARG A 518 -6.32 -12.49 0.40
N ILE A 519 -6.30 -13.68 1.00
CA ILE A 519 -7.09 -14.83 0.54
C ILE A 519 -8.11 -15.23 1.61
N PRO A 520 -9.09 -16.12 1.31
CA PRO A 520 -10.01 -16.61 2.32
C PRO A 520 -9.29 -17.20 3.54
N LEU A 521 -9.89 -17.06 4.73
CA LEU A 521 -9.34 -17.66 5.95
C LEU A 521 -9.23 -19.17 5.79
N CYS A 522 -8.16 -19.78 6.31
CA CYS A 522 -8.09 -21.23 6.32
C CYS A 522 -9.27 -21.82 7.12
N ALA A 523 -9.98 -22.75 6.50
CA ALA A 523 -10.97 -23.59 7.16
C ALA A 523 -10.34 -24.95 7.52
N ASN A 524 -10.15 -25.21 8.81
CA ASN A 524 -9.81 -26.54 9.30
C ASN A 524 -11.09 -27.40 9.36
N GLY A 525 -11.55 -27.93 8.22
CA GLY A 525 -12.73 -28.79 8.19
C GLY A 525 -13.08 -29.36 6.82
N SER A 526 -13.30 -30.68 6.79
CA SER A 526 -13.89 -31.49 5.72
C SER A 526 -14.95 -30.74 4.90
N LEU A 527 -14.86 -30.83 3.57
CA LEU A 527 -15.90 -30.48 2.59
C LEU A 527 -17.31 -30.75 3.13
N SER A 528 -18.06 -29.70 3.44
CA SER A 528 -19.51 -29.80 3.64
C SER A 528 -20.21 -28.62 2.97
N ALA A 529 -20.96 -28.96 1.92
CA ALA A 529 -21.98 -28.20 1.22
C ALA A 529 -21.56 -26.87 0.56
N GLU A 530 -21.85 -26.77 -0.73
CA GLU A 530 -21.79 -25.55 -1.55
C GLU A 530 -22.22 -24.29 -0.76
N GLU A 531 -21.23 -23.48 -0.36
CA GLU A 531 -21.49 -22.08 -0.03
C GLU A 531 -21.71 -21.33 -1.34
N LYS A 532 -22.98 -21.09 -1.67
CA LYS A 532 -23.32 -20.08 -2.67
C LYS A 532 -22.85 -18.72 -2.14
N GLU A 533 -21.97 -18.06 -2.88
CA GLU A 533 -21.41 -16.75 -2.54
C GLU A 533 -22.51 -15.73 -2.18
N ILE A 534 -22.38 -15.12 -0.99
CA ILE A 534 -23.12 -13.90 -0.64
C ILE A 534 -22.34 -12.74 -1.25
N THR A 535 -22.90 -12.14 -2.31
CA THR A 535 -22.26 -10.99 -2.98
C THR A 535 -22.53 -9.70 -2.19
N THR A 536 -21.62 -8.72 -2.30
CA THR A 536 -21.74 -7.38 -1.68
C THR A 536 -22.96 -6.57 -2.14
N ASN A 537 -23.68 -7.02 -3.16
CA ASN A 537 -24.92 -6.43 -3.66
C ASN A 537 -26.13 -6.77 -2.78
N ASP A 538 -26.05 -7.81 -1.95
CA ASP A 538 -27.17 -8.21 -1.12
C ASP A 538 -27.24 -7.42 0.19
N PHE A 539 -26.14 -6.81 0.68
CA PHE A 539 -26.15 -5.97 1.88
C PHE A 539 -26.35 -4.48 1.54
N MET A 540 -27.55 -3.97 1.77
CA MET A 540 -27.96 -2.59 1.49
C MET A 540 -28.35 -1.83 2.76
N ILE A 541 -27.97 -0.56 2.79
CA ILE A 541 -28.34 0.41 3.82
C ILE A 541 -28.94 1.62 3.12
N TYR A 542 -30.22 1.92 3.37
CA TYR A 542 -30.88 3.06 2.73
C TYR A 542 -32.07 3.64 3.55
N PRO A 543 -32.35 4.95 3.45
CA PRO A 543 -31.50 5.96 2.81
C PRO A 543 -30.17 6.10 3.56
N ASN A 544 -29.11 6.44 2.83
CA ASN A 544 -27.79 6.69 3.39
C ASN A 544 -27.12 7.79 2.54
N PRO A 545 -26.98 9.02 3.04
CA PRO A 545 -27.15 9.45 4.43
C PRO A 545 -28.59 9.39 4.98
N SER A 546 -28.75 9.36 6.31
CA SER A 546 -30.06 9.42 6.99
C SER A 546 -30.04 10.28 8.26
N ASN A 547 -31.19 10.88 8.59
CA ASN A 547 -31.39 11.73 9.77
C ASN A 547 -32.06 11.03 10.95
N GLN A 548 -32.96 10.08 10.68
CA GLN A 548 -33.86 9.55 11.72
C GLN A 548 -33.94 8.03 11.74
N GLU A 549 -34.03 7.41 10.57
CA GLU A 549 -34.21 5.97 10.45
C GLU A 549 -33.46 5.44 9.25
N VAL A 550 -32.96 4.22 9.34
CA VAL A 550 -32.27 3.56 8.24
C VAL A 550 -32.80 2.14 8.05
N ASN A 551 -33.00 1.73 6.80
CA ASN A 551 -33.34 0.35 6.49
C ASN A 551 -32.08 -0.44 6.22
N ILE A 552 -31.99 -1.60 6.84
CA ILE A 552 -30.92 -2.58 6.69
C ILE A 552 -31.53 -3.77 5.98
N LYS A 553 -31.07 -4.07 4.78
CA LYS A 553 -31.49 -5.25 4.01
C LYS A 553 -30.31 -6.13 3.71
N PHE A 554 -30.45 -7.42 3.95
CA PHE A 554 -29.46 -8.39 3.51
C PHE A 554 -30.00 -9.82 3.45
N LYS A 555 -29.33 -10.64 2.63
CA LYS A 555 -29.67 -12.06 2.44
C LYS A 555 -28.62 -12.98 3.04
N SER A 556 -29.05 -14.04 3.71
CA SER A 556 -28.16 -15.07 4.26
C SER A 556 -28.92 -16.37 4.51
N LYS A 557 -28.26 -17.51 4.26
CA LYS A 557 -28.75 -18.85 4.65
C LYS A 557 -28.38 -19.22 6.09
N GLU A 558 -27.56 -18.41 6.77
CA GLU A 558 -27.30 -18.61 8.19
C GLU A 558 -28.57 -18.33 9.00
N LYS A 559 -28.86 -19.17 10.01
CA LYS A 559 -30.08 -19.01 10.81
C LYS A 559 -29.99 -17.91 11.86
N GLU A 560 -28.78 -17.62 12.32
CA GLU A 560 -28.49 -16.64 13.36
C GLU A 560 -27.17 -15.94 13.02
N MET A 561 -27.16 -14.61 13.06
CA MET A 561 -25.96 -13.79 12.90
C MET A 561 -25.95 -12.64 13.90
N LYS A 562 -24.83 -11.94 14.03
CA LYS A 562 -24.67 -10.80 14.92
C LYS A 562 -24.62 -9.50 14.14
N LEU A 563 -25.50 -8.55 14.44
CA LEU A 563 -25.47 -7.19 13.92
C LEU A 563 -24.86 -6.26 14.97
N GLU A 564 -23.84 -5.52 14.56
CA GLU A 564 -23.12 -4.56 15.40
C GLU A 564 -23.06 -3.21 14.69
N ILE A 565 -23.19 -2.13 15.47
CA ILE A 565 -22.98 -0.77 14.98
C ILE A 565 -21.90 -0.15 15.83
N MET A 566 -20.86 0.35 15.17
CA MET A 566 -19.72 1.00 15.79
C MET A 566 -19.67 2.47 15.36
N ASP A 567 -19.27 3.36 16.26
CA ASP A 567 -18.97 4.75 15.90
C ASP A 567 -17.62 4.85 15.16
N ALA A 568 -17.29 6.04 14.64
CA ALA A 568 -16.03 6.30 13.95
C ALA A 568 -14.76 6.09 14.80
N LYS A 569 -14.90 5.98 16.13
CA LYS A 569 -13.80 5.70 17.07
C LYS A 569 -13.69 4.21 17.38
N GLY A 570 -14.54 3.37 16.81
CA GLY A 570 -14.60 1.92 17.05
C GLY A 570 -15.39 1.52 18.30
N SER A 571 -16.06 2.46 18.97
CA SER A 571 -16.88 2.15 20.14
C SER A 571 -18.17 1.46 19.70
N LEU A 572 -18.53 0.37 20.38
CA LEU A 572 -19.77 -0.37 20.11
C LEU A 572 -20.98 0.45 20.58
N VAL A 573 -21.82 0.86 19.63
CA VAL A 573 -23.05 1.64 19.86
C VAL A 573 -24.26 0.73 20.02
N LEU A 574 -24.32 -0.35 19.22
CA LEU A 574 -25.41 -1.32 19.25
C LEU A 574 -24.87 -2.71 18.91
N SER A 575 -25.42 -3.74 19.57
CA SER A 575 -25.09 -5.14 19.30
C SER A 575 -26.31 -6.00 19.54
N LYS A 576 -26.68 -6.84 18.58
CA LYS A 576 -27.80 -7.79 18.72
C LYS A 576 -27.62 -9.00 17.83
N ASN A 577 -28.27 -10.10 18.21
CA ASN A 577 -28.44 -11.25 17.34
C ASN A 577 -29.64 -11.04 16.41
N VAL A 578 -29.50 -11.47 15.17
CA VAL A 578 -30.51 -11.36 14.11
C VAL A 578 -30.81 -12.74 13.56
N ASN A 579 -32.10 -13.04 13.43
CA ASN A 579 -32.62 -14.31 12.92
C ASN A 579 -33.25 -14.11 11.54
N PHE A 580 -33.11 -15.11 10.67
CA PHE A 580 -33.56 -15.04 9.27
C PHE A 580 -34.86 -15.80 9.07
N TYR A 581 -35.75 -15.21 8.26
CA TYR A 581 -36.95 -15.88 7.78
C TYR A 581 -36.89 -15.89 6.24
N ASN A 582 -36.87 -17.08 5.64
CA ASN A 582 -36.74 -17.28 4.19
C ASN A 582 -35.50 -16.64 3.56
N ASP A 583 -34.35 -16.77 4.23
CA ASP A 583 -33.03 -16.26 3.79
C ASP A 583 -32.93 -14.72 3.61
N ASP A 584 -33.96 -13.97 4.00
CA ASP A 584 -34.04 -12.51 3.91
C ASP A 584 -34.09 -11.88 5.30
N TYR A 585 -33.35 -10.79 5.48
CA TYR A 585 -33.45 -9.89 6.62
C TYR A 585 -33.75 -8.48 6.16
N HIS A 586 -34.78 -7.89 6.78
CA HIS A 586 -35.13 -6.50 6.59
C HIS A 586 -35.51 -5.89 7.93
N GLU A 587 -34.80 -4.84 8.31
CA GLU A 587 -35.12 -4.10 9.52
C GLU A 587 -35.00 -2.61 9.29
N LYS A 588 -35.93 -1.88 9.90
CA LYS A 588 -35.88 -0.43 10.02
C LYS A 588 -35.37 -0.05 11.40
N LEU A 589 -34.19 0.58 11.45
CA LEU A 589 -33.54 1.00 12.68
C LEU A 589 -33.76 2.49 12.91
N ASN A 590 -34.23 2.85 14.11
CA ASN A 590 -34.28 4.25 14.55
C ASN A 590 -32.90 4.69 15.04
N ILE A 591 -32.38 5.78 14.46
CA ILE A 591 -31.06 6.35 14.74
C ILE A 591 -31.16 7.80 15.24
N ASN A 592 -32.34 8.28 15.68
CA ASN A 592 -32.52 9.64 16.18
C ASN A 592 -31.59 9.99 17.35
N HIS A 593 -31.30 9.00 18.18
CA HIS A 593 -30.45 9.17 19.36
C HIS A 593 -28.95 9.04 19.07
N PHE A 594 -28.57 8.76 17.82
CA PHE A 594 -27.18 8.70 17.40
C PHE A 594 -26.70 10.13 17.12
N PRO A 595 -25.56 10.57 17.70
CA PRO A 595 -24.91 11.81 17.27
C PRO A 595 -24.66 11.83 15.76
N ALA A 596 -24.69 13.02 15.15
CA ALA A 596 -24.26 13.18 13.75
C ALA A 596 -22.82 12.69 13.58
N GLY A 597 -22.57 11.91 12.52
CA GLY A 597 -21.29 11.26 12.32
C GLY A 597 -21.36 10.00 11.47
N ILE A 598 -20.20 9.37 11.32
CA ILE A 598 -20.04 8.11 10.58
C ILE A 598 -20.14 6.93 11.56
N TYR A 599 -20.91 5.93 11.15
CA TYR A 599 -21.04 4.66 11.85
C TYR A 599 -20.75 3.51 10.89
N PHE A 600 -20.29 2.39 11.43
CA PHE A 600 -20.06 1.15 10.70
C PHE A 600 -21.05 0.10 11.16
N ILE A 601 -21.92 -0.35 10.26
CA ILE A 601 -22.82 -1.48 10.52
C ILE A 601 -22.13 -2.74 10.03
N LYS A 602 -21.80 -3.62 10.97
CA LYS A 602 -21.16 -4.91 10.74
C LYS A 602 -22.16 -6.04 11.00
N ILE A 603 -22.23 -7.00 10.09
CA ILE A 603 -22.96 -8.25 10.27
C ILE A 603 -21.92 -9.38 10.30
N THR A 604 -21.91 -10.19 11.35
CA THR A 604 -20.95 -11.27 11.56
C THR A 604 -21.67 -12.61 11.67
N GLY A 605 -21.33 -13.55 10.79
CA GLY A 605 -21.78 -14.95 10.80
C GLY A 605 -20.66 -15.93 11.19
N LYS A 606 -20.88 -17.23 10.98
CA LYS A 606 -19.96 -18.31 11.42
C LYS A 606 -18.60 -18.32 10.72
N GLY A 607 -18.45 -17.64 9.59
CA GLY A 607 -17.17 -17.60 8.86
C GLY A 607 -16.89 -16.31 8.08
N LYS A 608 -17.82 -15.34 8.06
CA LYS A 608 -17.72 -14.10 7.27
C LYS A 608 -18.29 -12.92 8.06
N SER A 609 -17.73 -11.73 7.85
CA SER A 609 -18.32 -10.48 8.32
C SER A 609 -18.43 -9.45 7.20
N LEU A 610 -19.59 -8.83 7.06
CA LEU A 610 -19.84 -7.77 6.09
C LEU A 610 -19.99 -6.44 6.82
N THR A 611 -19.39 -5.36 6.30
CA THR A 611 -19.49 -4.03 6.90
C THR A 611 -19.94 -3.01 5.86
N LYS A 612 -20.86 -2.11 6.24
CA LYS A 612 -21.28 -0.96 5.43
C LYS A 612 -21.30 0.29 6.29
N THR A 613 -20.93 1.40 5.67
CA THR A 613 -20.92 2.72 6.30
C THR A 613 -22.32 3.29 6.36
N LEU A 614 -22.72 3.83 7.52
CA LEU A 614 -23.91 4.65 7.71
C LEU A 614 -23.47 6.08 8.02
N ILE A 615 -24.00 7.04 7.26
CA ILE A 615 -23.78 8.48 7.49
C ILE A 615 -25.03 9.02 8.20
N LYS A 616 -24.90 9.34 9.49
CA LYS A 616 -25.92 10.06 10.26
C LYS A 616 -25.69 11.56 10.11
N GLN A 617 -26.68 12.25 9.54
CA GLN A 617 -26.68 13.71 9.42
C GLN A 617 -27.20 14.39 10.69
#